data_AF-A0A7C2UPS2-F1
#
_entry.id   AF-A0A7C2UPS2-F1
#
_cell.length_a   1.000
_cell.length_b   1.000
_cell.length_c   1.000
_cell.angle_alpha   90.00
_cell.angle_beta   90.00
_cell.angle_gamma   90.00
#
_symmetry.space_group_name_H-M   'P 1'
#
loop_
_entity.id
_entity.type
_entity.pdbx_description
1 polymer ?
#
loop_
_entity_poly.entity_id
_entity_poly.type
_entity_poly.pdbx_seq_one_letter_code
_entity_poly.pdbx_strand_id
1 'polypeptide(L)'
;MTKLGLVAAMCVGLVALGTDTIPLSEIEPGMRGYGLTVVAGREISRFEVEVVAVLDEPGERNDFIIIRASGPAITRSGGVAQGMSGSPIYLDGRLAGALSRAATWAADRERPLGLVTPIEAMLGVLAEIAPGKTQPLPADGIQAIAGGLGAFQSGKGSSLLPPFPLRDGALSPPVMASGLSARALGALAQGVDLRARWHPLVDLLPAWREEVPGLLDLGASRVVAAPAAPASTASLPLVPGAPVGVGLATGDVTIGALGTVTLVEKNAVLAFGHPFLFTGPTRYFLTSAHVFDTVAALDSPYKLGAVGEVVGGVFADRWAAVGGIVGRIPNGIAVDFRIRDASRATKQALQVKIVDEPRLLALLLYAVGLEAADEALDRIGQGTVSVQYTITGRGLPRPLVREDVFLSTRDVAAYVPWEA
;
A
#
# COMPACT_ATOMS: atom_id res chain seq x y z
N MET A 1 -1.83 -60.98 -7.46
CA MET A 1 -1.89 -59.63 -8.06
C MET A 1 -1.82 -58.61 -6.95
N THR A 2 -0.68 -57.96 -6.74
CA THR A 2 -0.57 -56.62 -6.12
C THR A 2 0.89 -56.18 -6.24
N LYS A 3 1.17 -55.27 -7.17
CA LYS A 3 2.48 -54.64 -7.34
C LYS A 3 2.59 -53.49 -6.33
N LEU A 4 3.61 -53.52 -5.47
CA LEU A 4 3.98 -52.41 -4.60
C LEU A 4 4.90 -51.48 -5.41
N GLY A 5 4.38 -50.33 -5.83
CA GLY A 5 5.15 -49.32 -6.55
C GLY A 5 5.92 -48.43 -5.57
N LEU A 6 7.24 -48.49 -5.64
CA LEU A 6 8.15 -47.58 -4.94
C LEU A 6 8.16 -46.23 -5.67
N VAL A 7 7.55 -45.19 -5.10
CA VAL A 7 7.67 -43.82 -5.59
C VAL A 7 8.89 -43.19 -4.92
N ALA A 8 9.95 -42.98 -5.69
CA ALA A 8 11.12 -42.23 -5.26
C ALA A 8 10.78 -40.74 -5.21
N ALA A 9 10.74 -40.17 -4.01
CA ALA A 9 10.66 -38.73 -3.80
C ALA A 9 12.02 -38.11 -4.13
N MET A 10 12.11 -37.42 -5.26
CA MET A 10 13.30 -36.66 -5.63
C MET A 10 13.28 -35.33 -4.86
N CYS A 11 14.00 -35.27 -3.74
CA CYS A 11 14.28 -34.03 -3.04
C CYS A 11 15.26 -33.19 -3.89
N VAL A 12 14.73 -32.23 -4.65
CA VAL A 12 15.57 -31.16 -5.22
C VAL A 12 15.97 -30.24 -4.07
N GLY A 13 17.23 -30.35 -3.65
CA GLY A 13 17.83 -29.41 -2.73
C GLY A 13 17.86 -28.02 -3.35
N LEU A 14 17.18 -27.06 -2.70
CA LEU A 14 17.20 -25.66 -3.09
C LEU A 14 18.56 -25.06 -2.68
N VAL A 15 19.53 -25.10 -3.58
CA VAL A 15 20.74 -24.28 -3.44
C VAL A 15 20.33 -22.84 -3.76
N ALA A 16 20.34 -21.97 -2.74
CA ALA A 16 20.12 -20.54 -2.91
C ALA A 16 21.33 -19.92 -3.61
N LEU A 17 21.37 -20.01 -4.94
CA LEU A 17 22.19 -19.12 -5.77
C LEU A 17 21.55 -17.72 -5.69
N GLY A 18 22.35 -16.71 -5.34
CA GLY A 18 21.91 -15.31 -5.42
C GLY A 18 21.32 -15.04 -6.81
N THR A 19 20.25 -14.26 -6.87
CA THR A 19 19.61 -13.95 -8.16
C THR A 19 20.62 -13.25 -9.06
N ASP A 20 20.85 -13.82 -10.24
CA ASP A 20 21.72 -13.21 -11.24
C ASP A 20 21.07 -11.92 -11.75
N THR A 21 21.79 -10.80 -11.64
CA THR A 21 21.31 -9.45 -11.99
C THR A 21 22.10 -8.91 -13.17
N ILE A 22 21.45 -8.20 -14.09
CA ILE A 22 22.10 -7.47 -15.18
C ILE A 22 22.30 -6.01 -14.74
N PRO A 23 23.54 -5.48 -14.80
CA PRO A 23 23.76 -4.09 -14.46
C PRO A 23 23.23 -3.15 -15.54
N LEU A 24 22.79 -1.96 -15.15
CA LEU A 24 22.21 -0.94 -16.01
C LEU A 24 23.13 -0.59 -17.19
N SER A 25 24.44 -0.57 -16.97
CA SER A 25 25.45 -0.30 -17.99
C SER A 25 25.52 -1.35 -19.11
N GLU A 26 25.02 -2.57 -18.87
CA GLU A 26 24.93 -3.63 -19.89
C GLU A 26 23.60 -3.59 -20.66
N ILE A 27 22.63 -2.77 -20.24
CA ILE A 27 21.29 -2.74 -20.85
C ILE A 27 21.29 -1.76 -22.02
N GLU A 28 20.90 -2.24 -23.20
CA GLU A 28 20.86 -1.46 -24.42
C GLU A 28 19.45 -1.42 -25.06
N PRO A 29 19.09 -0.34 -25.76
CA PRO A 29 17.89 -0.30 -26.60
C PRO A 29 17.83 -1.49 -27.59
N GLY A 30 16.65 -2.09 -27.73
CA GLY A 30 16.41 -3.26 -28.57
C GLY A 30 16.59 -4.60 -27.85
N MET A 31 17.16 -4.62 -26.64
CA MET A 31 17.18 -5.83 -25.82
C MET A 31 15.77 -6.34 -25.55
N ARG A 32 15.61 -7.67 -25.54
CA ARG A 32 14.33 -8.33 -25.31
C ARG A 32 14.38 -9.18 -24.06
N GLY A 33 13.23 -9.36 -23.45
CA GLY A 33 13.11 -10.19 -22.27
C GLY A 33 11.67 -10.37 -21.86
N TYR A 34 11.46 -10.62 -20.57
CA TYR A 34 10.14 -10.88 -20.04
C TYR A 34 9.93 -10.35 -18.63
N GLY A 35 8.67 -10.13 -18.27
CA GLY A 35 8.27 -9.84 -16.90
C GLY A 35 7.28 -10.87 -16.36
N LEU A 36 7.17 -10.94 -15.03
CA LEU A 36 6.26 -11.87 -14.33
C LEU A 36 5.26 -11.10 -13.47
N THR A 37 3.97 -11.47 -13.53
CA THR A 37 2.94 -10.86 -12.68
C THR A 37 1.71 -11.76 -12.57
N VAL A 38 0.90 -11.59 -11.52
CA VAL A 38 -0.45 -12.19 -11.46
C VAL A 38 -1.50 -11.20 -11.95
N VAL A 39 -2.26 -11.57 -12.99
CA VAL A 39 -3.39 -10.76 -13.51
C VAL A 39 -4.74 -11.23 -12.97
N ALA A 40 -4.89 -12.51 -12.63
CA ALA A 40 -6.09 -13.04 -11.99
C ALA A 40 -5.78 -14.32 -11.21
N GLY A 41 -6.49 -14.49 -10.09
CA GLY A 41 -6.34 -15.61 -9.18
C GLY A 41 -4.93 -15.73 -8.61
N ARG A 42 -4.21 -16.76 -9.04
CA ARG A 42 -2.95 -17.21 -8.43
C ARG A 42 -1.85 -17.51 -9.45
N GLU A 43 -2.16 -17.45 -10.74
CA GLU A 43 -1.22 -17.83 -11.77
C GLU A 43 -0.25 -16.68 -12.04
N ILE A 44 1.04 -16.95 -11.86
CA ILE A 44 2.10 -16.02 -12.28
C ILE A 44 2.21 -16.12 -13.79
N SER A 45 1.71 -15.11 -14.48
CA SER A 45 1.74 -14.99 -15.93
C SER A 45 2.99 -14.25 -16.39
N ARG A 46 3.51 -14.67 -17.54
CA ARG A 46 4.61 -13.99 -18.24
C ARG A 46 4.06 -12.96 -19.23
N PHE A 47 4.76 -11.85 -19.38
CA PHE A 47 4.60 -10.88 -20.47
C PHE A 47 5.95 -10.57 -21.12
N GLU A 48 5.95 -10.21 -22.39
CA GLU A 48 7.17 -9.90 -23.13
C GLU A 48 7.53 -8.42 -22.99
N VAL A 49 8.83 -8.12 -22.99
CA VAL A 49 9.34 -6.76 -22.94
C VAL A 49 10.42 -6.52 -24.00
N GLU A 50 10.45 -5.29 -24.52
CA GLU A 50 11.52 -4.77 -25.37
C GLU A 50 12.02 -3.45 -24.79
N VAL A 51 13.33 -3.32 -24.61
CA VAL A 51 13.95 -2.08 -24.13
C VAL A 51 13.89 -1.03 -25.24
N VAL A 52 13.28 0.11 -24.95
CA VAL A 52 13.15 1.24 -25.87
C VAL A 52 14.29 2.23 -25.65
N ALA A 53 14.62 2.51 -24.40
CA ALA A 53 15.68 3.43 -24.02
C ALA A 53 16.14 3.14 -22.58
N VAL A 54 17.34 3.61 -22.25
CA VAL A 54 17.86 3.64 -20.88
C VAL A 54 18.11 5.09 -20.52
N LEU A 55 17.53 5.51 -19.41
CA LEU A 55 17.82 6.78 -18.75
C LEU A 55 18.79 6.47 -17.62
N ASP A 56 20.03 6.91 -17.78
CA ASP A 56 21.09 6.85 -16.78
C ASP A 56 21.51 8.31 -16.54
N GLU A 57 21.13 8.84 -15.37
CA GLU A 57 21.41 10.20 -14.95
C GLU A 57 22.34 10.16 -13.72
N PRO A 58 23.66 10.07 -13.94
CA PRO A 58 24.62 9.86 -12.86
C PRO A 58 24.51 10.90 -11.75
N GLY A 59 24.22 10.44 -10.54
CA GLY A 59 24.07 11.28 -9.35
C GLY A 59 22.63 11.73 -9.06
N GLU A 60 21.68 11.46 -9.97
CA GLU A 60 20.26 11.62 -9.72
C GLU A 60 19.62 10.27 -9.33
N ARG A 61 18.49 10.29 -8.62
CA ARG A 61 17.75 9.07 -8.25
C ARG A 61 16.75 8.65 -9.35
N ASN A 62 17.02 9.01 -10.60
CA ASN A 62 16.06 9.02 -11.70
C ASN A 62 16.44 8.05 -12.84
N ASP A 63 17.26 7.03 -12.55
CA ASP A 63 17.60 6.02 -13.53
C ASP A 63 16.38 5.12 -13.82
N PHE A 64 16.03 4.98 -15.10
CA PHE A 64 14.91 4.15 -15.55
C PHE A 64 15.25 3.41 -16.84
N ILE A 65 14.83 2.16 -16.94
CA ILE A 65 14.78 1.45 -18.21
C ILE A 65 13.38 1.65 -18.78
N ILE A 66 13.29 2.27 -19.96
CA ILE A 66 12.03 2.43 -20.68
C ILE A 66 11.81 1.16 -21.49
N ILE A 67 10.70 0.47 -21.24
CA ILE A 67 10.33 -0.74 -21.95
C ILE A 67 9.01 -0.58 -22.69
N ARG A 68 8.82 -1.41 -23.71
CA ARG A 68 7.52 -1.70 -24.31
C ARG A 68 7.09 -3.08 -23.85
N ALA A 69 5.98 -3.15 -23.13
CA ALA A 69 5.43 -4.42 -22.63
C ALA A 69 4.37 -4.95 -23.60
N SER A 70 4.24 -6.27 -23.76
CA SER A 70 3.23 -6.87 -24.62
C SER A 70 2.86 -8.30 -24.21
N GLY A 71 1.83 -8.86 -24.83
CA GLY A 71 1.40 -10.24 -24.64
C GLY A 71 0.09 -10.38 -23.85
N PRO A 72 -0.40 -11.62 -23.67
CA PRO A 72 -1.76 -11.87 -23.17
C PRO A 72 -2.06 -11.26 -21.80
N ALA A 73 -1.09 -11.26 -20.89
CA ALA A 73 -1.25 -10.64 -19.57
C ALA A 73 -1.44 -9.12 -19.65
N ILE A 74 -0.72 -8.43 -20.55
CA ILE A 74 -0.85 -6.98 -20.76
C ILE A 74 -2.18 -6.66 -21.43
N THR A 75 -2.54 -7.38 -22.49
CA THR A 75 -3.82 -7.19 -23.19
C THR A 75 -5.00 -7.41 -22.25
N ARG A 76 -4.98 -8.50 -21.47
CA ARG A 76 -6.04 -8.79 -20.48
C ARG A 76 -6.15 -7.70 -19.41
N SER A 77 -5.02 -7.16 -18.99
CA SER A 77 -4.97 -6.08 -18.00
C SER A 77 -5.45 -4.73 -18.54
N GLY A 78 -5.62 -4.60 -19.86
CA GLY A 78 -5.90 -3.32 -20.52
C GLY A 78 -4.69 -2.39 -20.58
N GLY A 79 -3.47 -2.95 -20.51
CA GLY A 79 -2.20 -2.23 -20.45
C GLY A 79 -1.37 -2.60 -19.21
N VAL A 80 -0.43 -1.74 -18.82
CA VAL A 80 0.27 -1.87 -17.53
C VAL A 80 -0.64 -1.36 -16.42
N ALA A 81 -1.18 -2.27 -15.61
CA ALA A 81 -2.13 -1.99 -14.55
C ALA A 81 -1.46 -1.60 -13.22
N GLN A 82 -2.07 -0.68 -12.48
CA GLN A 82 -1.75 -0.45 -11.07
C GLN A 82 -1.81 -1.76 -10.28
N GLY A 83 -0.80 -2.01 -9.45
CA GLY A 83 -0.61 -3.29 -8.78
C GLY A 83 0.26 -4.30 -9.56
N MET A 84 0.58 -4.04 -10.83
CA MET A 84 1.71 -4.69 -11.52
C MET A 84 3.06 -4.10 -11.09
N SER A 85 3.05 -2.96 -10.40
CA SER A 85 4.23 -2.37 -9.78
C SER A 85 4.99 -3.39 -8.95
N GLY A 86 6.29 -3.52 -9.19
CA GLY A 86 7.14 -4.55 -8.61
C GLY A 86 7.31 -5.81 -9.46
N SER A 87 6.63 -5.93 -10.62
CA SER A 87 6.80 -7.10 -11.49
C SER A 87 8.27 -7.21 -11.94
N PRO A 88 8.96 -8.32 -11.65
CA PRO A 88 10.37 -8.46 -11.99
C PRO A 88 10.51 -8.54 -13.51
N ILE A 89 11.48 -7.80 -14.04
CA ILE A 89 11.82 -7.77 -15.46
C ILE A 89 13.17 -8.46 -15.64
N TYR A 90 13.22 -9.42 -16.55
CA TYR A 90 14.41 -10.20 -16.87
C TYR A 90 14.86 -9.91 -18.30
N LEU A 91 16.14 -9.63 -18.48
CA LEU A 91 16.82 -9.51 -19.78
C LEU A 91 17.94 -10.56 -19.80
N ASP A 92 18.03 -11.35 -20.88
CA ASP A 92 18.95 -12.50 -20.97
C ASP A 92 18.89 -13.47 -19.76
N GLY A 93 17.70 -13.61 -19.17
CA GLY A 93 17.46 -14.45 -17.99
C GLY A 93 17.95 -13.86 -16.66
N ARG A 94 18.55 -12.68 -16.68
CA ARG A 94 19.08 -11.95 -15.51
C ARG A 94 18.10 -10.87 -15.09
N LEU A 95 17.94 -10.66 -13.78
CA LEU A 95 17.02 -9.66 -13.23
C LEU A 95 17.55 -8.25 -13.52
N ALA A 96 16.80 -7.47 -14.30
CA ALA A 96 17.14 -6.09 -14.67
C ALA A 96 16.52 -5.07 -13.71
N GLY A 97 15.38 -5.40 -13.09
CA GLY A 97 14.70 -4.48 -12.19
C GLY A 97 13.22 -4.81 -12.00
N ALA A 98 12.47 -3.82 -11.55
CA ALA A 98 11.03 -3.91 -11.32
C ALA A 98 10.25 -2.93 -12.18
N LEU A 99 9.19 -3.40 -12.83
CA LEU A 99 8.20 -2.52 -13.44
C LEU A 99 7.64 -1.57 -12.36
N SER A 100 7.75 -0.26 -12.56
CA SER A 100 7.42 0.74 -11.54
C SER A 100 6.33 1.72 -11.98
N ARG A 101 6.30 2.11 -13.26
CA ARG A 101 5.32 3.07 -13.78
C ARG A 101 4.84 2.68 -15.18
N ALA A 102 3.66 3.17 -15.55
CA ALA A 102 3.15 3.10 -16.91
C ALA A 102 3.07 4.50 -17.50
N ALA A 103 3.32 4.62 -18.80
CA ALA A 103 2.92 5.80 -19.56
C ALA A 103 1.41 5.74 -19.81
N THR A 104 0.60 6.13 -18.81
CA THR A 104 -0.87 6.06 -18.84
C THR A 104 -1.51 6.91 -19.94
N TRP A 105 -0.76 7.88 -20.48
CA TRP A 105 -1.15 8.69 -21.64
C TRP A 105 -0.96 7.98 -22.99
N ALA A 106 -0.26 6.83 -23.02
CA ALA A 106 -0.03 6.10 -24.26
C ALA A 106 -1.31 5.40 -24.73
N ALA A 107 -1.75 5.71 -25.95
CA ALA A 107 -2.97 5.15 -26.52
C ALA A 107 -2.85 3.66 -26.90
N ASP A 108 -1.63 3.15 -27.13
CA ASP A 108 -1.37 1.75 -27.47
C ASP A 108 -1.42 0.88 -26.21
N ARG A 109 -2.61 0.36 -25.89
CA ARG A 109 -2.84 -0.53 -24.72
C ARG A 109 -2.33 -1.95 -24.90
N GLU A 110 -2.06 -2.38 -26.14
CA GLU A 110 -1.49 -3.70 -26.41
C GLU A 110 0.03 -3.69 -26.28
N ARG A 111 0.64 -2.52 -26.51
CA ARG A 111 2.08 -2.31 -26.35
C ARG A 111 2.42 -1.03 -25.58
N PRO A 112 1.95 -0.89 -24.33
CA PRO A 112 2.19 0.29 -23.52
C PRO A 112 3.68 0.46 -23.21
N LEU A 113 4.09 1.71 -23.03
CA LEU A 113 5.39 2.02 -22.44
C LEU A 113 5.31 1.87 -20.93
N GLY A 114 6.32 1.22 -20.37
CA GLY A 114 6.54 1.09 -18.93
C GLY A 114 7.91 1.62 -18.54
N LEU A 115 8.03 2.07 -17.29
CA LEU A 115 9.31 2.36 -16.67
C LEU A 115 9.67 1.24 -15.72
N VAL A 116 10.93 0.82 -15.76
CA VAL A 116 11.50 -0.18 -14.87
C VAL A 116 12.54 0.52 -14.01
N THR A 117 12.41 0.35 -12.71
CA THR A 117 13.42 0.79 -11.75
C THR A 117 14.55 -0.23 -11.75
N PRO A 118 15.80 0.17 -12.04
CA PRO A 118 16.93 -0.74 -12.09
C PRO A 118 17.14 -1.51 -10.79
N ILE A 119 17.56 -2.76 -10.91
CA ILE A 119 17.73 -3.65 -9.75
C ILE A 119 18.75 -3.11 -8.75
N GLU A 120 19.82 -2.45 -9.21
CA GLU A 120 20.87 -1.91 -8.35
C GLU A 120 20.34 -0.86 -7.36
N ALA A 121 19.43 0.01 -7.82
CA ALA A 121 18.78 0.97 -6.96
C ALA A 121 17.93 0.28 -5.88
N MET A 122 17.26 -0.82 -6.24
CA MET A 122 16.44 -1.59 -5.30
C MET A 122 17.29 -2.39 -4.30
N LEU A 123 18.46 -2.91 -4.72
CA LEU A 123 19.39 -3.62 -3.83
C LEU A 123 19.93 -2.72 -2.71
N GLY A 124 20.01 -1.41 -2.93
CA GLY A 124 20.29 -0.44 -1.86
C GLY A 124 19.25 -0.47 -0.72
N VAL A 125 17.96 -0.65 -1.06
CA VAL A 125 16.87 -0.80 -0.09
C VAL A 125 16.96 -2.15 0.64
N LEU A 126 17.32 -3.22 -0.07
CA LEU A 126 17.54 -4.54 0.51
C LEU A 126 18.65 -4.53 1.56
N ALA A 127 19.74 -3.81 1.28
CA ALA A 127 20.87 -3.65 2.20
C ALA A 127 20.49 -2.88 3.49
N GLU A 128 19.53 -1.95 3.40
CA GLU A 128 19.02 -1.19 4.55
C GLU A 128 18.21 -2.06 5.51
N ILE A 129 17.38 -2.96 4.98
CA ILE A 129 16.50 -3.82 5.80
C ILE A 129 17.19 -5.11 6.27
N ALA A 130 18.44 -5.35 5.88
CA ALA A 130 19.19 -6.53 6.28
C ALA A 130 19.19 -6.72 7.82
N PRO A 131 19.19 -7.97 8.33
CA PRO A 131 19.14 -8.24 9.76
C PRO A 131 20.18 -7.44 10.55
N GLY A 132 19.73 -6.70 11.57
CA GLY A 132 20.59 -5.85 12.41
C GLY A 132 20.82 -4.43 11.89
N LYS A 133 20.38 -4.09 10.68
CA LYS A 133 20.53 -2.74 10.08
C LYS A 133 19.24 -1.95 9.96
N THR A 134 18.09 -2.56 10.24
CA THR A 134 16.80 -1.87 10.22
C THR A 134 16.85 -0.64 11.12
N GLN A 135 16.75 0.54 10.52
CA GLN A 135 16.81 1.78 11.26
C GLN A 135 15.60 1.88 12.20
N PRO A 136 15.80 2.36 13.44
CA PRO A 136 14.66 2.73 14.28
C PRO A 136 13.85 3.81 13.55
N LEU A 137 12.52 3.78 13.72
CA LEU A 137 11.71 4.94 13.35
C LEU A 137 12.28 6.17 14.05
N PRO A 138 12.47 7.30 13.36
CA PRO A 138 12.82 8.55 14.02
C PRO A 138 11.84 8.80 15.16
N ALA A 139 12.34 9.10 16.36
CA ALA A 139 11.52 9.30 17.56
C ALA A 139 10.70 10.60 17.54
N ASP A 140 10.65 11.28 16.41
CA ASP A 140 10.12 12.63 16.32
C ASP A 140 8.61 12.56 16.14
N GLY A 141 7.89 12.82 17.25
CA GLY A 141 6.43 13.01 17.24
C GLY A 141 6.02 14.07 16.21
N ILE A 142 4.78 13.96 15.70
CA ILE A 142 4.18 14.76 14.61
C ILE A 142 5.04 15.96 14.21
N GLN A 143 6.07 15.72 13.38
CA GLN A 143 6.66 16.83 12.65
C GLN A 143 5.57 17.28 11.70
N ALA A 144 5.04 18.49 11.94
CA ALA A 144 4.19 19.15 10.98
C ALA A 144 4.86 18.98 9.61
N ILE A 145 4.17 18.38 8.65
CA ILE A 145 4.54 18.48 7.24
C ILE A 145 4.22 19.91 6.81
N ALA A 146 4.84 20.89 7.47
CA ALA A 146 4.94 22.25 7.02
C ALA A 146 6.08 22.26 5.99
N GLY A 147 5.82 21.77 4.78
CA GLY A 147 6.67 22.05 3.62
C GLY A 147 7.21 20.89 2.78
N GLY A 148 6.84 19.63 3.04
CA GLY A 148 7.43 18.49 2.29
C GLY A 148 6.76 18.13 0.96
N LEU A 149 5.43 18.28 0.86
CA LEU A 149 4.66 18.02 -0.37
C LEU A 149 4.05 19.31 -0.97
N GLY A 150 3.97 20.39 -0.17
CA GLY A 150 3.50 21.71 -0.58
C GLY A 150 4.55 22.59 -1.27
N ALA A 151 5.84 22.21 -1.28
CA ALA A 151 6.88 22.95 -2.01
C ALA A 151 6.74 22.89 -3.54
N PHE A 152 5.75 22.15 -4.06
CA PHE A 152 5.48 22.06 -5.49
C PHE A 152 4.16 22.65 -5.96
N GLN A 153 3.29 23.17 -5.07
CA GLN A 153 2.09 23.91 -5.46
C GLN A 153 1.72 24.98 -4.43
N SER A 154 2.30 26.18 -4.57
CA SER A 154 1.63 27.47 -4.32
C SER A 154 2.56 28.64 -4.63
N GLY A 155 3.07 28.68 -5.87
CA GLY A 155 3.73 29.87 -6.41
C GLY A 155 2.97 30.31 -7.65
N LYS A 156 2.09 31.32 -7.52
CA LYS A 156 1.74 32.17 -8.66
C LYS A 156 3.01 32.94 -9.05
N GLY A 157 3.85 32.35 -9.89
CA GLY A 157 5.11 32.95 -10.32
C GLY A 157 5.80 32.10 -11.37
N SER A 158 6.00 32.66 -12.55
CA SER A 158 6.71 32.04 -13.67
C SER A 158 8.19 31.78 -13.34
N SER A 159 8.70 30.58 -13.61
CA SER A 159 10.12 30.32 -13.93
C SER A 159 10.22 28.90 -14.55
N LEU A 160 10.59 28.77 -15.82
CA LEU A 160 11.97 28.62 -16.32
C LEU A 160 12.71 27.38 -15.78
N LEU A 161 12.15 26.18 -15.97
CA LEU A 161 12.84 24.88 -15.90
C LEU A 161 12.22 23.91 -16.94
N PRO A 162 12.98 22.93 -17.48
CA PRO A 162 12.68 22.30 -18.76
C PRO A 162 11.41 21.44 -18.76
N PRO A 163 10.76 21.26 -19.92
CA PRO A 163 9.46 20.60 -20.04
C PRO A 163 9.62 19.08 -20.12
N PHE A 164 9.61 18.37 -18.99
CA PHE A 164 9.40 16.92 -18.99
C PHE A 164 8.00 16.58 -18.42
N PRO A 165 7.15 15.85 -19.18
CA PRO A 165 5.76 15.55 -18.80
C PRO A 165 5.62 14.40 -17.78
N LEU A 166 6.71 13.91 -17.16
CA LEU A 166 6.69 12.76 -16.25
C LEU A 166 6.07 13.06 -14.87
N ARG A 167 5.62 14.29 -14.63
CA ARG A 167 5.07 14.74 -13.35
C ARG A 167 3.71 14.11 -13.01
N ASP A 168 2.97 13.64 -14.02
CA ASP A 168 1.64 13.01 -13.86
C ASP A 168 1.66 11.47 -13.99
N GLY A 169 2.84 10.84 -14.00
CA GLY A 169 3.01 9.41 -14.34
C GLY A 169 3.39 8.48 -13.20
N ALA A 170 3.50 8.95 -11.95
CA ALA A 170 3.77 8.08 -10.82
C ALA A 170 2.52 7.23 -10.51
N LEU A 171 2.49 5.99 -11.01
CA LEU A 171 1.50 5.01 -10.58
C LEU A 171 1.75 4.69 -9.10
N SER A 172 1.05 5.39 -8.22
CA SER A 172 0.94 4.94 -6.83
C SER A 172 0.13 3.63 -6.80
N PRO A 173 0.43 2.75 -5.84
CA PRO A 173 -0.20 1.43 -5.81
C PRO A 173 -1.68 1.58 -5.39
N PRO A 174 -2.58 0.74 -5.91
CA PRO A 174 -4.00 0.84 -5.59
C PRO A 174 -4.21 0.36 -4.16
N VAL A 175 -4.95 1.13 -3.36
CA VAL A 175 -5.32 0.75 -2.00
C VAL A 175 -6.65 0.03 -2.03
N MET A 176 -6.67 -1.16 -1.44
CA MET A 176 -7.88 -1.94 -1.24
C MET A 176 -8.32 -1.79 0.22
N ALA A 177 -9.61 -1.59 0.41
CA ALA A 177 -10.24 -1.59 1.72
C ALA A 177 -11.41 -2.58 1.77
N SER A 178 -11.51 -3.36 2.84
CA SER A 178 -12.64 -4.26 3.10
C SER A 178 -13.22 -4.00 4.48
N GLY A 179 -14.54 -4.18 4.62
CA GLY A 179 -15.23 -3.95 5.89
C GLY A 179 -15.48 -2.47 6.19
N LEU A 180 -15.47 -1.60 5.17
CA LEU A 180 -15.88 -0.20 5.30
C LEU A 180 -17.13 0.06 4.45
N SER A 181 -18.07 0.80 5.02
CA SER A 181 -19.18 1.45 4.32
C SER A 181 -18.67 2.47 3.30
N ALA A 182 -19.51 2.83 2.34
CA ALA A 182 -19.17 3.84 1.32
C ALA A 182 -18.78 5.18 1.95
N ARG A 183 -19.36 5.51 3.11
CA ARG A 183 -19.10 6.74 3.84
C ARG A 183 -17.73 6.71 4.52
N ALA A 184 -17.41 5.64 5.26
CA ALA A 184 -16.11 5.47 5.89
C ALA A 184 -14.98 5.36 4.85
N LEU A 185 -15.24 4.69 3.72
CA LEU A 185 -14.34 4.66 2.57
C LEU A 185 -14.10 6.06 1.99
N GLY A 186 -15.15 6.88 1.89
CA GLY A 186 -15.06 8.28 1.45
C GLY A 186 -14.15 9.10 2.36
N ALA A 187 -14.32 8.95 3.68
CA ALA A 187 -13.45 9.60 4.68
C ALA A 187 -11.99 9.12 4.58
N LEU A 188 -11.77 7.81 4.39
CA LEU A 188 -10.43 7.25 4.19
C LEU A 188 -9.76 7.80 2.92
N ALA A 189 -10.52 7.92 1.83
CA ALA A 189 -9.99 8.34 0.54
C ALA A 189 -9.73 9.84 0.47
N GLN A 190 -10.72 10.65 0.82
CA GLN A 190 -10.74 12.12 0.63
C GLN A 190 -10.31 12.89 1.88
N GLY A 191 -10.20 12.21 3.02
CA GLY A 191 -9.93 12.85 4.29
C GLY A 191 -11.19 13.35 4.97
N VAL A 192 -10.99 14.11 6.04
CA VAL A 192 -12.04 14.57 6.93
C VAL A 192 -11.82 16.05 7.22
N ASP A 193 -12.79 16.86 6.81
CA ASP A 193 -12.87 18.25 7.25
C ASP A 193 -13.50 18.32 8.65
N LEU A 194 -12.71 18.77 9.62
CA LEU A 194 -13.14 18.92 11.00
C LEU A 194 -13.91 20.24 11.20
N ARG A 195 -13.79 21.24 10.31
CA ARG A 195 -14.49 22.54 10.43
C ARG A 195 -15.96 22.49 10.05
N ALA A 196 -16.34 21.57 9.17
CA ALA A 196 -17.75 21.34 8.83
C ALA A 196 -18.61 20.94 10.05
N ARG A 197 -17.98 20.65 11.20
CA ARG A 197 -18.62 20.24 12.44
C ARG A 197 -18.19 21.17 13.56
N TRP A 198 -19.09 22.04 14.00
CA TRP A 198 -18.80 22.99 15.06
C TRP A 198 -18.45 22.25 16.36
N HIS A 199 -17.23 22.48 16.88
CA HIS A 199 -16.79 21.99 18.18
C HIS A 199 -15.88 23.04 18.85
N PRO A 200 -16.07 23.39 20.13
CA PRO A 200 -15.33 24.46 20.79
C PRO A 200 -13.81 24.20 20.90
N LEU A 201 -13.37 22.94 20.80
CA LEU A 201 -11.94 22.60 20.73
C LEU A 201 -11.32 22.91 19.36
N VAL A 202 -12.08 22.93 18.26
CA VAL A 202 -11.54 23.21 16.90
C VAL A 202 -10.99 24.64 16.83
N ASP A 203 -11.63 25.59 17.52
CA ASP A 203 -11.17 26.97 17.62
C ASP A 203 -9.87 27.12 18.46
N LEU A 204 -9.50 26.08 19.22
CA LEU A 204 -8.27 26.00 20.01
C LEU A 204 -7.20 25.13 19.33
N LEU A 205 -7.53 24.43 18.25
CA LEU A 205 -6.58 23.63 17.51
C LEU A 205 -5.70 24.54 16.64
N PRO A 206 -4.38 24.31 16.57
CA PRO A 206 -3.53 24.98 15.60
C PRO A 206 -4.05 24.72 14.17
N ALA A 207 -3.89 25.68 13.26
CA ALA A 207 -4.42 25.60 11.90
C ALA A 207 -4.01 24.34 11.10
N TRP A 208 -2.94 23.65 11.48
CA TRP A 208 -2.52 22.38 10.87
C TRP A 208 -3.31 21.14 11.35
N ARG A 209 -4.25 21.29 12.29
CA ARG A 209 -5.15 20.24 12.80
C ARG A 209 -6.61 20.42 12.37
N GLU A 210 -6.86 21.27 11.38
CA GLU A 210 -8.22 21.61 10.95
C GLU A 210 -8.80 20.58 9.97
N GLU A 211 -7.95 19.78 9.34
CA GLU A 211 -8.31 18.75 8.36
C GLU A 211 -7.40 17.54 8.57
N VAL A 212 -7.98 16.35 8.42
CA VAL A 212 -7.23 15.09 8.36
C VAL A 212 -7.11 14.72 6.88
N PRO A 213 -5.90 14.76 6.27
CA PRO A 213 -5.74 14.47 4.85
C PRO A 213 -6.12 13.03 4.55
N GLY A 214 -6.75 12.81 3.39
CA GLY A 214 -7.10 11.48 2.92
C GLY A 214 -5.91 10.72 2.34
N LEU A 215 -6.08 9.43 2.08
CA LEU A 215 -5.03 8.64 1.41
C LEU A 215 -4.69 9.20 0.02
N LEU A 216 -5.65 9.79 -0.68
CA LEU A 216 -5.42 10.40 -1.99
C LEU A 216 -4.47 11.61 -1.90
N ASP A 217 -4.63 12.45 -0.87
CA ASP A 217 -3.74 13.60 -0.63
C ASP A 217 -2.35 13.17 -0.18
N LEU A 218 -2.27 12.01 0.49
CA LEU A 218 -1.02 11.40 0.95
C LEU A 218 -0.31 10.61 -0.15
N GLY A 219 -0.83 10.60 -1.38
CA GLY A 219 -0.17 10.04 -2.55
C GLY A 219 -0.68 8.67 -2.99
N ALA A 220 -1.76 8.12 -2.40
CA ALA A 220 -2.43 6.97 -3.00
C ALA A 220 -3.14 7.36 -4.30
N SER A 221 -3.07 6.51 -5.32
CA SER A 221 -3.71 6.80 -6.62
C SER A 221 -5.21 6.56 -6.60
N ARG A 222 -5.64 5.59 -5.80
CA ARG A 222 -7.04 5.22 -5.61
C ARG A 222 -7.23 4.40 -4.34
N VAL A 223 -8.44 4.51 -3.80
CA VAL A 223 -8.94 3.67 -2.71
C VAL A 223 -10.21 2.98 -3.21
N VAL A 224 -10.20 1.65 -3.20
CA VAL A 224 -11.26 0.83 -3.76
C VAL A 224 -11.81 -0.08 -2.67
N ALA A 225 -13.13 -0.12 -2.51
CA ALA A 225 -13.78 -1.14 -1.70
C ALA A 225 -13.67 -2.49 -2.42
N ALA A 226 -13.12 -3.48 -1.74
CA ALA A 226 -12.98 -4.83 -2.24
C ALA A 226 -13.48 -5.85 -1.21
N PRO A 227 -13.97 -7.02 -1.65
CA PRO A 227 -14.25 -8.13 -0.75
C PRO A 227 -13.00 -8.52 0.05
N ALA A 228 -13.19 -9.04 1.26
CA ALA A 228 -12.10 -9.61 2.05
C ALA A 228 -11.46 -10.80 1.31
N ALA A 229 -10.19 -11.07 1.61
CA ALA A 229 -9.48 -12.21 1.04
C ALA A 229 -10.18 -13.53 1.46
N PRO A 230 -10.30 -14.54 0.56
CA PRO A 230 -10.93 -15.81 0.90
C PRO A 230 -10.16 -16.54 2.01
N ALA A 231 -10.84 -16.88 3.11
CA ALA A 231 -10.24 -17.52 4.29
C ALA A 231 -9.63 -18.92 4.04
N SER A 232 -9.99 -19.61 2.95
CA SER A 232 -9.61 -21.01 2.71
C SER A 232 -8.52 -21.24 1.67
N THR A 233 -8.00 -20.19 1.02
CA THR A 233 -6.94 -20.34 0.03
C THR A 233 -5.58 -20.07 0.66
N ALA A 234 -4.76 -21.12 0.82
CA ALA A 234 -3.37 -20.99 1.25
C ALA A 234 -2.68 -19.86 0.46
N SER A 235 -2.16 -18.83 1.14
CA SER A 235 -1.49 -17.69 0.50
C SER A 235 -0.44 -18.17 -0.49
N LEU A 236 -0.36 -17.55 -1.68
CA LEU A 236 0.74 -17.83 -2.61
C LEU A 236 2.06 -17.51 -1.90
N PRO A 237 3.07 -18.39 -1.91
CA PRO A 237 4.37 -18.03 -1.35
C PRO A 237 4.89 -16.75 -2.01
N LEU A 238 5.51 -15.89 -1.23
CA LEU A 238 6.15 -14.69 -1.78
C LEU A 238 7.35 -15.15 -2.62
N VAL A 239 7.20 -15.03 -3.93
CA VAL A 239 8.21 -15.34 -4.96
C VAL A 239 8.15 -14.25 -6.03
N PRO A 240 9.21 -14.01 -6.82
CA PRO A 240 9.18 -13.04 -7.91
C PRO A 240 7.95 -13.20 -8.81
N GLY A 241 7.19 -12.10 -9.00
CA GLY A 241 5.94 -12.07 -9.77
C GLY A 241 4.66 -12.36 -8.95
N ALA A 242 4.78 -12.83 -7.71
CA ALA A 242 3.65 -13.06 -6.81
C ALA A 242 3.01 -11.75 -6.32
N PRO A 243 1.70 -11.75 -6.00
CA PRO A 243 1.05 -10.59 -5.41
C PRO A 243 1.47 -10.43 -3.95
N VAL A 244 1.67 -9.18 -3.53
CA VAL A 244 2.02 -8.80 -2.16
C VAL A 244 1.24 -7.57 -1.74
N GLY A 245 0.91 -7.51 -0.46
CA GLY A 245 0.24 -6.36 0.13
C GLY A 245 1.13 -5.61 1.12
N VAL A 246 0.93 -4.29 1.18
CA VAL A 246 1.45 -3.40 2.23
C VAL A 246 0.24 -2.93 3.03
N GLY A 247 -0.01 -3.59 4.16
CA GLY A 247 -1.16 -3.36 5.03
C GLY A 247 -0.98 -2.16 5.97
N LEU A 248 -2.02 -1.33 6.03
CA LEU A 248 -2.20 -0.20 6.94
C LEU A 248 -3.14 -0.55 8.12
N ALA A 249 -4.12 -1.40 7.88
CA ALA A 249 -5.04 -1.93 8.91
C ALA A 249 -5.36 -3.40 8.62
N THR A 250 -5.54 -4.19 9.69
CA THR A 250 -5.86 -5.63 9.64
C THR A 250 -6.86 -5.99 10.73
N GLY A 251 -7.71 -7.00 10.52
CA GLY A 251 -8.73 -7.42 11.48
C GLY A 251 -10.09 -7.44 10.82
N ASP A 252 -11.11 -6.93 11.50
CA ASP A 252 -12.47 -6.82 10.95
C ASP A 252 -12.52 -5.85 9.74
N VAL A 253 -11.65 -4.83 9.76
CA VAL A 253 -11.37 -3.94 8.63
C VAL A 253 -9.96 -4.20 8.12
N THR A 254 -9.81 -4.36 6.80
CA THR A 254 -8.50 -4.42 6.16
C THR A 254 -8.31 -3.23 5.23
N ILE A 255 -7.13 -2.62 5.29
CA ILE A 255 -6.73 -1.52 4.41
C ILE A 255 -5.30 -1.80 3.99
N GLY A 256 -5.00 -1.82 2.69
CA GLY A 256 -3.62 -1.97 2.25
C GLY A 256 -3.43 -1.80 0.75
N ALA A 257 -2.22 -1.45 0.36
CA ALA A 257 -1.83 -1.31 -1.04
C ALA A 257 -1.48 -2.67 -1.64
N LEU A 258 -1.87 -2.89 -2.90
CA LEU A 258 -1.49 -4.08 -3.66
C LEU A 258 -0.30 -3.80 -4.59
N GLY A 259 0.58 -4.79 -4.73
CA GLY A 259 1.59 -4.79 -5.76
C GLY A 259 2.16 -6.18 -6.01
N THR A 260 3.37 -6.22 -6.55
CA THR A 260 4.03 -7.46 -6.99
C THR A 260 5.42 -7.57 -6.36
N VAL A 261 5.81 -8.79 -5.99
CA VAL A 261 7.13 -9.11 -5.47
C VAL A 261 8.15 -9.08 -6.61
N THR A 262 9.25 -8.35 -6.43
CA THR A 262 10.35 -8.29 -7.39
C THR A 262 11.40 -9.35 -7.08
N LEU A 263 11.89 -9.35 -5.84
CA LEU A 263 13.00 -10.18 -5.40
C LEU A 263 12.71 -10.71 -4.00
N VAL A 264 13.07 -11.97 -3.77
CA VAL A 264 13.08 -12.58 -2.44
C VAL A 264 14.46 -13.14 -2.19
N GLU A 265 15.14 -12.62 -1.18
CA GLU A 265 16.44 -13.12 -0.74
C GLU A 265 16.34 -13.57 0.72
N LYS A 266 16.40 -14.89 0.94
CA LYS A 266 16.13 -15.52 2.24
C LYS A 266 14.74 -15.11 2.75
N ASN A 267 14.67 -14.28 3.79
CA ASN A 267 13.43 -13.75 4.36
C ASN A 267 13.16 -12.30 3.95
N ALA A 268 14.07 -11.65 3.23
CA ALA A 268 13.90 -10.27 2.79
C ALA A 268 13.19 -10.23 1.43
N VAL A 269 12.30 -9.26 1.26
CA VAL A 269 11.43 -9.11 0.09
C VAL A 269 11.52 -7.68 -0.41
N LEU A 270 11.68 -7.50 -1.72
CA LEU A 270 11.52 -6.22 -2.41
C LEU A 270 10.26 -6.23 -3.26
N ALA A 271 9.53 -5.12 -3.26
CA ALA A 271 8.29 -4.94 -4.00
C ALA A 271 8.13 -3.50 -4.53
N PHE A 272 7.11 -3.34 -5.39
CA PHE A 272 6.60 -2.07 -5.96
C PHE A 272 7.54 -1.36 -6.94
N GLY A 273 8.86 -1.42 -6.77
CA GLY A 273 9.78 -0.68 -7.66
C GLY A 273 9.64 0.85 -7.58
N HIS A 274 8.87 1.35 -6.62
CA HIS A 274 8.61 2.76 -6.35
C HIS A 274 8.09 2.87 -4.90
N PRO A 275 8.02 4.07 -4.29
CA PRO A 275 7.49 4.20 -2.94
C PRO A 275 5.98 4.01 -2.90
N PHE A 276 5.46 3.57 -1.75
CA PHE A 276 4.02 3.61 -1.48
C PHE A 276 3.60 5.01 -1.02
N LEU A 277 4.04 5.42 0.16
CA LEU A 277 3.76 6.73 0.77
C LEU A 277 5.05 7.54 0.99
N PHE A 278 6.19 6.97 0.58
CA PHE A 278 7.51 7.55 0.71
C PHE A 278 7.86 7.95 2.15
N THR A 279 7.50 7.08 3.10
CA THR A 279 7.65 7.36 4.53
C THR A 279 9.06 7.11 5.07
N GLY A 280 9.92 6.47 4.28
CA GLY A 280 11.28 6.16 4.66
C GLY A 280 11.39 4.91 5.53
N PRO A 281 12.05 4.94 6.71
CA PRO A 281 11.93 3.85 7.67
C PRO A 281 10.46 3.70 8.10
N THR A 282 9.92 2.50 8.02
CA THR A 282 8.49 2.26 8.29
C THR A 282 8.26 0.97 9.09
N ARG A 283 7.02 0.75 9.53
CA ARG A 283 6.56 -0.45 10.25
C ARG A 283 5.19 -0.89 9.75
N TYR A 284 5.01 -0.99 8.44
CA TYR A 284 3.77 -1.51 7.86
C TYR A 284 3.67 -3.02 7.93
N PHE A 285 2.47 -3.56 7.75
CA PHE A 285 2.27 -5.00 7.69
C PHE A 285 2.63 -5.51 6.30
N LEU A 286 3.54 -6.48 6.23
CA LEU A 286 3.74 -7.23 4.99
C LEU A 286 2.68 -8.32 4.94
N THR A 287 1.81 -8.28 3.94
CA THR A 287 0.71 -9.23 3.80
C THR A 287 0.83 -10.07 2.54
N SER A 288 0.26 -11.26 2.59
CA SER A 288 -0.13 -11.95 1.36
C SER A 288 -1.21 -11.12 0.63
N ALA A 289 -1.42 -11.37 -0.65
CA ALA A 289 -2.48 -10.73 -1.40
C ALA A 289 -3.16 -11.72 -2.35
N HIS A 290 -4.43 -11.43 -2.66
CA HIS A 290 -5.21 -12.16 -3.64
C HIS A 290 -5.66 -11.21 -4.74
N VAL A 291 -5.44 -11.57 -6.00
CA VAL A 291 -5.90 -10.80 -7.15
C VAL A 291 -7.14 -11.50 -7.69
N PHE A 292 -8.30 -10.83 -7.64
CA PHE A 292 -9.53 -11.38 -8.22
C PHE A 292 -9.46 -11.31 -9.74
N ASP A 293 -9.21 -10.13 -10.29
CA ASP A 293 -8.98 -9.89 -11.72
C ASP A 293 -8.32 -8.52 -11.93
N THR A 294 -8.04 -8.18 -13.17
CA THR A 294 -7.66 -6.83 -13.61
C THR A 294 -8.87 -6.09 -14.18
N VAL A 295 -8.99 -4.82 -13.84
CA VAL A 295 -10.03 -3.92 -14.36
C VAL A 295 -9.39 -2.99 -15.39
N ALA A 296 -9.84 -3.10 -16.64
CA ALA A 296 -9.49 -2.18 -17.71
C ALA A 296 -10.30 -0.87 -17.55
N ALA A 297 -9.76 0.08 -16.79
CA ALA A 297 -10.41 1.37 -16.56
C ALA A 297 -10.03 2.40 -17.65
N LEU A 298 -10.86 3.43 -17.81
CA LEU A 298 -10.64 4.50 -18.81
C LEU A 298 -9.45 5.39 -18.43
N ASP A 299 -9.28 5.66 -17.14
CA ASP A 299 -8.19 6.48 -16.59
C ASP A 299 -6.89 5.68 -16.49
N SER A 300 -6.88 4.59 -15.73
CA SER A 300 -5.72 3.73 -15.54
C SER A 300 -6.15 2.33 -15.10
N PRO A 301 -5.74 1.27 -15.81
CA PRO A 301 -6.07 -0.10 -15.42
C PRO A 301 -5.49 -0.46 -14.05
N TYR A 302 -6.10 -1.40 -13.34
CA TYR A 302 -5.66 -1.83 -12.01
C TYR A 302 -6.01 -3.27 -11.69
N LYS A 303 -5.25 -3.89 -10.78
CA LYS A 303 -5.62 -5.15 -10.15
C LYS A 303 -6.70 -4.89 -9.11
N LEU A 304 -7.84 -5.58 -9.21
CA LEU A 304 -8.84 -5.68 -8.16
C LEU A 304 -8.53 -6.90 -7.31
N GLY A 305 -8.40 -6.72 -6.00
CA GLY A 305 -7.94 -7.77 -5.11
C GLY A 305 -8.17 -7.44 -3.65
N ALA A 306 -7.61 -8.28 -2.79
CA ALA A 306 -7.68 -8.13 -1.35
C ALA A 306 -6.29 -8.36 -0.73
N VAL A 307 -5.99 -7.61 0.32
CA VAL A 307 -4.88 -7.95 1.22
C VAL A 307 -5.30 -9.11 2.10
N GLY A 308 -4.40 -10.06 2.32
CA GLY A 308 -4.63 -11.26 3.12
C GLY A 308 -3.87 -11.22 4.44
N GLU A 309 -3.50 -12.42 4.90
CA GLU A 309 -2.80 -12.62 6.17
C GLU A 309 -1.48 -11.85 6.27
N VAL A 310 -1.17 -11.39 7.49
CA VAL A 310 0.10 -10.74 7.82
C VAL A 310 1.19 -11.81 7.90
N VAL A 311 2.16 -11.72 6.99
CA VAL A 311 3.27 -12.67 6.89
C VAL A 311 4.61 -12.08 7.37
N GLY A 312 4.66 -10.78 7.63
CA GLY A 312 5.87 -10.11 8.10
C GLY A 312 5.69 -8.60 8.29
N GLY A 313 6.78 -7.87 8.11
CA GLY A 313 6.83 -6.42 8.25
C GLY A 313 7.49 -5.74 7.07
N VAL A 314 7.01 -4.55 6.74
CA VAL A 314 7.68 -3.63 5.82
C VAL A 314 8.48 -2.63 6.65
N PHE A 315 9.75 -2.44 6.29
CA PHE A 315 10.70 -1.66 7.08
C PHE A 315 11.34 -0.51 6.32
N ALA A 316 11.21 -0.49 4.99
CA ALA A 316 11.69 0.60 4.16
C ALA A 316 10.67 0.92 3.06
N ASP A 317 10.30 2.18 2.93
CA ASP A 317 9.49 2.74 1.85
C ASP A 317 10.31 3.84 1.18
N ARG A 318 11.05 3.45 0.14
CA ARG A 318 12.07 4.27 -0.51
C ARG A 318 11.69 4.52 -1.97
N TRP A 319 12.39 5.48 -2.58
CA TRP A 319 12.15 5.86 -3.97
C TRP A 319 12.27 4.68 -4.94
N ALA A 320 13.21 3.76 -4.70
CA ALA A 320 13.46 2.63 -5.58
C ALA A 320 12.57 1.41 -5.29
N ALA A 321 12.13 1.21 -4.05
CA ALA A 321 11.40 0.01 -3.66
C ALA A 321 10.76 0.12 -2.27
N VAL A 322 9.80 -0.75 -2.03
CA VAL A 322 9.34 -1.14 -0.70
C VAL A 322 10.09 -2.40 -0.26
N GLY A 323 10.70 -2.35 0.92
CA GLY A 323 11.50 -3.44 1.49
C GLY A 323 10.86 -4.03 2.75
N GLY A 324 10.68 -5.35 2.79
CA GLY A 324 10.09 -6.08 3.91
C GLY A 324 10.83 -7.33 4.33
N ILE A 325 10.50 -7.86 5.50
CA ILE A 325 11.07 -9.08 6.09
C ILE A 325 9.93 -10.01 6.51
N VAL A 326 9.89 -11.20 5.90
CA VAL A 326 8.99 -12.29 6.24
C VAL A 326 9.29 -12.84 7.63
N GLY A 327 8.25 -13.12 8.41
CA GLY A 327 8.34 -13.63 9.78
C GLY A 327 8.63 -12.56 10.84
N ARG A 328 8.97 -11.33 10.46
CA ARG A 328 9.20 -10.22 11.40
C ARG A 328 8.02 -9.24 11.39
N ILE A 329 6.99 -9.54 12.17
CA ILE A 329 5.79 -8.70 12.25
C ILE A 329 6.04 -7.51 13.18
N PRO A 330 5.79 -6.26 12.74
CA PRO A 330 5.90 -5.10 13.61
C PRO A 330 4.77 -5.06 14.64
N ASN A 331 5.04 -4.42 15.78
CA ASN A 331 3.98 -3.99 16.67
C ASN A 331 3.16 -2.93 15.93
N GLY A 332 1.85 -3.14 15.88
CA GLY A 332 0.88 -2.11 15.50
C GLY A 332 0.07 -1.72 16.72
N ILE A 333 -0.81 -0.74 16.53
CA ILE A 333 -1.72 -0.26 17.57
C ILE A 333 -3.00 -1.09 17.47
N ALA A 334 -3.32 -1.81 18.53
CA ALA A 334 -4.58 -2.54 18.63
C ALA A 334 -5.69 -1.56 19.03
N VAL A 335 -6.80 -1.57 18.30
CA VAL A 335 -7.94 -0.69 18.52
C VAL A 335 -9.20 -1.55 18.59
N ASP A 336 -9.90 -1.42 19.71
CA ASP A 336 -11.14 -2.14 20.00
C ASP A 336 -12.29 -1.11 20.10
N PHE A 337 -13.14 -1.04 19.10
CA PHE A 337 -14.38 -0.28 19.19
C PHE A 337 -15.47 -1.19 19.77
N ARG A 338 -16.11 -0.77 20.86
CA ARG A 338 -17.27 -1.47 21.44
C ARG A 338 -18.41 -0.48 21.58
N ILE A 339 -19.44 -0.64 20.77
CA ILE A 339 -20.55 0.31 20.68
C ILE A 339 -21.83 -0.40 21.08
N ARG A 340 -22.60 0.25 21.96
CA ARG A 340 -23.90 -0.22 22.40
C ARG A 340 -24.96 0.79 21.99
N ASP A 341 -25.87 0.39 21.12
CA ASP A 341 -27.07 1.18 20.83
C ASP A 341 -28.13 0.88 21.91
N ALA A 342 -28.39 1.86 22.76
CA ALA A 342 -29.39 1.76 23.82
C ALA A 342 -30.83 1.65 23.27
N SER A 343 -31.10 2.23 22.10
CA SER A 343 -32.45 2.28 21.50
C SER A 343 -32.84 0.93 20.91
N ARG A 344 -31.87 0.25 20.29
CA ARG A 344 -32.05 -1.08 19.68
C ARG A 344 -31.65 -2.25 20.59
N ALA A 345 -31.04 -1.95 21.74
CA ALA A 345 -30.44 -2.93 22.64
C ALA A 345 -29.39 -3.84 21.97
N THR A 346 -28.73 -3.35 20.92
CA THR A 346 -27.68 -4.06 20.19
C THR A 346 -26.30 -3.69 20.72
N LYS A 347 -25.35 -4.59 20.51
CA LYS A 347 -23.93 -4.37 20.78
C LYS A 347 -23.15 -4.77 19.54
N GLN A 348 -22.24 -3.92 19.12
CA GLN A 348 -21.25 -4.24 18.11
C GLN A 348 -19.85 -4.09 18.70
N ALA A 349 -18.94 -4.92 18.21
CA ALA A 349 -17.54 -4.82 18.52
C ALA A 349 -16.76 -4.96 17.21
N LEU A 350 -15.79 -4.08 17.03
CA LEU A 350 -14.93 -4.06 15.86
C LEU A 350 -13.48 -3.99 16.35
N GLN A 351 -12.68 -4.97 15.95
CA GLN A 351 -11.29 -5.14 16.34
C GLN A 351 -10.38 -4.97 15.12
N VAL A 352 -9.49 -3.99 15.22
CA VAL A 352 -8.48 -3.75 14.18
C VAL A 352 -7.11 -3.57 14.81
N LYS A 353 -6.10 -3.88 14.01
CA LYS A 353 -4.72 -3.53 14.28
C LYS A 353 -4.25 -2.61 13.18
N ILE A 354 -3.87 -1.39 13.55
CA ILE A 354 -3.40 -0.36 12.61
C ILE A 354 -1.90 -0.18 12.72
N VAL A 355 -1.29 0.32 11.66
CA VAL A 355 0.14 0.60 11.63
C VAL A 355 0.52 1.73 12.58
N ASP A 356 1.71 1.61 13.16
CA ASP A 356 2.31 2.66 13.99
C ASP A 356 2.99 3.71 13.10
N GLU A 357 2.18 4.52 12.42
CA GLU A 357 2.62 5.63 11.57
C GLU A 357 1.84 6.91 11.94
N PRO A 358 2.48 7.89 12.60
CA PRO A 358 1.83 9.10 13.09
C PRO A 358 1.05 9.88 12.02
N ARG A 359 1.49 9.85 10.76
CA ARG A 359 0.82 10.54 9.64
C ARG A 359 -0.51 9.90 9.24
N LEU A 360 -0.72 8.61 9.54
CA LEU A 360 -1.90 7.85 9.15
C LEU A 360 -2.83 7.56 10.32
N LEU A 361 -2.32 7.62 11.55
CA LEU A 361 -3.04 7.17 12.75
C LEU A 361 -4.42 7.83 12.89
N ALA A 362 -4.49 9.15 12.80
CA ALA A 362 -5.76 9.89 12.92
C ALA A 362 -6.77 9.50 11.83
N LEU A 363 -6.32 9.39 10.57
CA LEU A 363 -7.18 9.00 9.45
C LEU A 363 -7.74 7.59 9.63
N LEU A 364 -6.89 6.62 9.99
CA LEU A 364 -7.27 5.22 10.16
C LEU A 364 -8.21 5.03 11.35
N LEU A 365 -7.91 5.65 12.50
CA LEU A 365 -8.80 5.65 13.67
C LEU A 365 -10.15 6.25 13.32
N TYR A 366 -10.14 7.36 12.58
CA TYR A 366 -11.38 8.02 12.22
C TYR A 366 -12.24 7.19 11.28
N ALA A 367 -11.66 6.68 10.19
CA ALA A 367 -12.39 5.88 9.21
C ALA A 367 -12.97 4.60 9.85
N VAL A 368 -12.18 3.90 10.66
CA VAL A 368 -12.62 2.68 11.33
C VAL A 368 -13.64 2.96 12.44
N GLY A 369 -13.45 4.02 13.23
CA GLY A 369 -14.39 4.39 14.28
C GLY A 369 -15.74 4.88 13.72
N LEU A 370 -15.71 5.59 12.58
CA LEU A 370 -16.93 5.95 11.85
C LEU A 370 -17.66 4.70 11.36
N GLU A 371 -16.93 3.72 10.82
CA GLU A 371 -17.52 2.45 10.41
C GLU A 371 -18.19 1.72 11.56
N ALA A 372 -17.48 1.54 12.67
CA ALA A 372 -18.04 0.87 13.85
C ALA A 372 -19.33 1.56 14.32
N ALA A 373 -19.36 2.89 14.31
CA ALA A 373 -20.52 3.67 14.71
C ALA A 373 -21.69 3.52 13.74
N ASP A 374 -21.44 3.62 12.45
CA ASP A 374 -22.47 3.47 11.41
C ASP A 374 -23.06 2.05 11.43
N GLU A 375 -22.22 1.01 11.57
CA GLU A 375 -22.67 -0.39 11.69
C GLU A 375 -23.52 -0.61 12.96
N ALA A 376 -23.14 -0.02 14.08
CA ALA A 376 -23.87 -0.17 15.34
C ALA A 376 -25.23 0.55 15.33
N LEU A 377 -25.29 1.74 14.73
CA LEU A 377 -26.49 2.57 14.67
C LEU A 377 -27.46 2.13 13.58
N ASP A 378 -26.97 1.54 12.49
CA ASP A 378 -27.77 1.12 11.33
C ASP A 378 -28.61 2.29 10.75
N ARG A 379 -28.10 3.52 10.89
CA ARG A 379 -28.70 4.76 10.37
C ARG A 379 -27.72 5.92 10.45
N ILE A 380 -27.95 6.93 9.59
CA ILE A 380 -27.37 8.26 9.75
C ILE A 380 -28.43 9.16 10.38
N GLY A 381 -28.09 9.84 11.48
CA GLY A 381 -29.04 10.77 12.08
C GLY A 381 -28.64 11.30 13.46
N GLN A 382 -29.49 12.16 14.00
CA GLN A 382 -29.33 12.76 15.31
C GLN A 382 -29.25 11.74 16.45
N GLY A 383 -28.68 12.16 17.57
CA GLY A 383 -28.60 11.36 18.79
C GLY A 383 -27.64 11.95 19.82
N THR A 384 -27.51 11.23 20.92
CA THR A 384 -26.51 11.47 21.97
C THR A 384 -25.64 10.24 22.10
N VAL A 385 -24.34 10.44 22.27
CA VAL A 385 -23.38 9.35 22.50
C VAL A 385 -22.47 9.70 23.68
N SER A 386 -22.23 8.72 24.55
CA SER A 386 -21.12 8.78 25.51
C SER A 386 -19.96 8.00 24.92
N VAL A 387 -18.80 8.64 24.79
CA VAL A 387 -17.58 8.05 24.26
C VAL A 387 -16.58 7.98 25.40
N GLN A 388 -16.15 6.76 25.73
CA GLN A 388 -15.05 6.53 26.65
C GLN A 388 -13.88 5.95 25.85
N TYR A 389 -12.75 6.65 25.83
CA TYR A 389 -11.53 6.13 25.24
C TYR A 389 -10.49 5.80 26.30
N THR A 390 -9.80 4.68 26.12
CA THR A 390 -8.77 4.20 27.03
C THR A 390 -7.51 3.92 26.23
N ILE A 391 -6.45 4.68 26.50
CA ILE A 391 -5.14 4.49 25.88
C ILE A 391 -4.22 3.81 26.87
N THR A 392 -3.63 2.69 26.46
CA THR A 392 -2.64 1.93 27.23
C THR A 392 -1.34 1.84 26.47
N GLY A 393 -0.22 1.76 27.19
CA GLY A 393 1.10 1.68 26.56
C GLY A 393 2.19 1.35 27.57
N ARG A 394 3.27 0.72 27.11
CA ARG A 394 4.38 0.29 27.98
C ARG A 394 5.05 1.41 28.78
N GLY A 395 4.97 2.65 28.30
CA GLY A 395 5.52 3.84 28.97
C GLY A 395 4.52 4.60 29.85
N LEU A 396 3.25 4.18 29.92
CA LEU A 396 2.23 4.87 30.70
C LEU A 396 2.09 4.22 32.09
N PRO A 397 2.26 4.98 33.20
CA PRO A 397 2.15 4.43 34.56
C PRO A 397 0.72 3.97 34.90
N ARG A 398 -0.27 4.52 34.20
CA ARG A 398 -1.69 4.14 34.26
C ARG A 398 -2.34 4.42 32.91
N PRO A 399 -3.43 3.72 32.54
CA PRO A 399 -4.20 4.04 31.35
C PRO A 399 -4.65 5.51 31.34
N LEU A 400 -4.55 6.17 30.20
CA LEU A 400 -5.23 7.44 29.98
C LEU A 400 -6.68 7.13 29.65
N VAL A 401 -7.59 7.57 30.50
CA VAL A 401 -9.04 7.41 30.29
C VAL A 401 -9.64 8.79 30.19
N ARG A 402 -10.47 8.99 29.18
CA ARG A 402 -11.33 10.16 29.08
C ARG A 402 -12.72 9.72 28.65
N GLU A 403 -13.71 10.45 29.13
CA GLU A 403 -15.09 10.24 28.82
C GLU A 403 -15.71 11.58 28.45
N ASP A 404 -16.38 11.60 27.30
CA ASP A 404 -17.05 12.77 26.77
C ASP A 404 -18.43 12.39 26.23
N VAL A 405 -19.35 13.36 26.27
CA VAL A 405 -20.72 13.18 25.82
C VAL A 405 -20.99 14.15 24.68
N PHE A 406 -21.40 13.62 23.54
CA PHE A 406 -21.72 14.39 22.36
C PHE A 406 -23.22 14.35 22.08
N LEU A 407 -23.77 15.49 21.70
CA LEU A 407 -25.11 15.63 21.14
C LEU A 407 -24.97 16.12 19.71
N SER A 408 -25.64 15.46 18.78
CA SER A 408 -25.72 15.91 17.40
C SER A 408 -27.16 15.92 16.93
N THR A 409 -27.56 17.02 16.28
CA THR A 409 -28.88 17.17 15.65
C THR A 409 -28.90 16.71 14.20
N ARG A 410 -27.77 16.24 13.67
CA ARG A 410 -27.64 15.81 12.27
C ARG A 410 -27.11 14.40 12.16
N ASP A 411 -25.95 14.16 12.73
CA ASP A 411 -25.27 12.86 12.69
C ASP A 411 -24.40 12.66 13.93
N VAL A 412 -24.77 11.69 14.76
CA VAL A 412 -24.05 11.38 16.01
C VAL A 412 -22.86 10.45 15.78
N ALA A 413 -22.87 9.62 14.73
CA ALA A 413 -21.82 8.63 14.44
C ALA A 413 -20.46 9.29 14.21
N ALA A 414 -20.49 10.42 13.51
CA ALA A 414 -19.41 11.37 13.30
C ALA A 414 -18.53 11.72 14.53
N TYR A 415 -19.10 11.69 15.73
CA TYR A 415 -18.41 12.11 16.96
C TYR A 415 -17.75 10.96 17.71
N VAL A 416 -18.11 9.70 17.40
CA VAL A 416 -17.49 8.51 17.99
C VAL A 416 -15.97 8.45 17.75
N PRO A 417 -15.48 8.64 16.50
CA PRO A 417 -14.04 8.66 16.24
C PRO A 417 -13.35 9.99 16.58
N TRP A 418 -14.08 11.04 16.97
CA TRP A 418 -13.55 12.40 16.99
C TRP A 418 -12.41 12.63 17.99
N GLU A 419 -12.45 11.91 19.11
CA GLU A 419 -11.44 11.99 20.15
C GLU A 419 -10.58 10.73 20.27
N ALA A 420 -10.71 9.81 19.31
CA ALA A 420 -9.99 8.54 19.28
C ALA A 420 -8.51 8.71 18.88
#